data_AF-Q9LEF6-F1
#
_entry.id   AF-Q9LEF6-F1
#
_cell.length_a   1.000
_cell.length_b   1.000
_cell.length_c   1.000
_cell.angle_alpha   90.00
_cell.angle_beta   90.00
_cell.angle_gamma   90.00
#
_symmetry.space_group_name_H-M   'P 1'
#
loop_
_entity.id
_entity.type
_entity.pdbx_description
1 polymer ?
#
loop_
_entity_poly.entity_id
_entity_poly.type
_entity_poly.pdbx_seq_one_letter_code
_entity_poly.pdbx_strand_id
1 'polypeptide(L)' 'MTTFIKFVHVMIVFLSLFLVIMNVSASERRTCFTPADCPTSDCEPPSRPFCAFKYCICG' A
#
# COMPACT_ATOMS: atom_id res chain seq x y z
N MET A 1 33.40 5.01 -20.45
CA MET A 1 32.62 3.77 -20.32
C MET A 1 32.14 3.48 -18.89
N THR A 2 32.96 3.72 -17.85
CA THR A 2 32.60 3.47 -16.43
C THR A 2 31.45 4.33 -15.89
N THR A 3 31.26 5.54 -16.43
CA THR A 3 30.20 6.46 -16.03
C THR A 3 28.80 5.97 -16.41
N PHE A 4 28.66 5.40 -17.61
CA PHE A 4 27.41 4.81 -18.08
C PHE A 4 27.00 3.61 -17.24
N ILE A 5 27.97 2.73 -16.93
CA ILE A 5 27.73 1.56 -16.06
C ILE A 5 27.27 2.00 -14.66
N LYS A 6 27.90 3.03 -14.08
CA LYS A 6 27.47 3.62 -12.80
C LYS A 6 26.04 4.17 -12.86
N PHE A 7 25.69 4.88 -13.93
CA PHE A 7 24.35 5.43 -14.11
C PHE A 7 23.28 4.33 -14.18
N VAL A 8 23.53 3.29 -15.00
CA VAL A 8 22.63 2.13 -15.10
C VAL A 8 22.47 1.44 -13.75
N HIS A 9 23.55 1.31 -12.97
CA HIS A 9 23.48 0.70 -11.65
C HIS A 9 22.60 1.49 -10.67
N VAL A 10 22.77 2.81 -10.61
CA VAL A 10 21.93 3.68 -9.77
C VAL A 10 20.46 3.65 -10.21
N MET A 11 20.21 3.62 -11.53
CA MET A 11 18.85 3.51 -12.08
C MET A 11 18.17 2.20 -11.66
N ILE A 12 18.88 1.08 -11.72
CA ILE A 12 18.37 -0.23 -11.27
C ILE A 12 18.01 -0.17 -9.79
N VAL A 13 18.90 0.34 -8.93
CA VAL A 13 18.64 0.47 -7.48
C VAL A 13 17.41 1.34 -7.22
N PHE A 14 17.28 2.47 -7.93
CA PHE A 14 16.14 3.37 -7.78
C PHE A 14 14.82 2.69 -8.17
N LEU A 15 14.80 1.99 -9.30
CA LEU A 15 13.62 1.24 -9.76
C LEU A 15 13.25 0.09 -8.81
N SER A 16 14.25 -0.64 -8.29
CA SER A 16 14.02 -1.69 -7.30
C SER A 16 13.40 -1.14 -6.01
N LEU A 17 13.91 -0.03 -5.49
CA LEU A 17 13.35 0.62 -4.30
C LEU A 17 11.92 1.10 -4.55
N PHE A 18 11.66 1.70 -5.72
CA PHE A 18 10.33 2.15 -6.09
C PHE A 18 9.33 1.00 -6.13
N LEU A 19 9.69 -0.14 -6.73
CA LEU A 19 8.83 -1.34 -6.75
C LEU A 19 8.55 -1.90 -5.36
N VAL A 20 9.52 -1.85 -4.44
CA VAL A 20 9.32 -2.29 -3.04
C VAL A 20 8.31 -1.39 -2.33
N ILE A 21 8.47 -0.06 -2.44
CA ILE A 21 7.58 0.92 -1.80
C ILE A 21 6.15 0.79 -2.36
N MET A 22 6.01 0.66 -3.68
CA MET A 22 4.70 0.51 -4.33
C MET A 22 3.99 -0.79 -3.93
N ASN A 23 4.72 -1.90 -3.72
CA ASN A 23 4.12 -3.14 -3.23
C ASN A 23 3.65 -3.03 -1.78
N VAL A 24 4.42 -2.35 -0.92
CA VAL A 24 4.02 -2.11 0.49
C VAL A 24 2.73 -1.27 0.54
N SER A 25 2.66 -0.21 -0.26
CA SER A 25 1.48 0.69 -0.29
C SER A 25 0.27 0.11 -1.03
N ALA A 26 0.45 -0.86 -1.94
CA ALA A 26 -0.67 -1.60 -2.53
C ALA A 26 -1.37 -2.53 -1.50
N SER A 27 -0.63 -3.07 -0.54
CA SER A 27 -1.18 -3.83 0.59
C SER A 27 -1.94 -2.92 1.58
N GLU A 28 -1.63 -1.62 1.59
CA GLU A 28 -2.21 -0.64 2.53
C GLU A 28 -3.67 -0.28 2.27
N ARG A 29 -4.16 -0.40 1.04
CA ARG A 29 -5.50 0.09 0.70
C ARG A 29 -6.65 -0.64 1.39
N ARG A 30 -6.39 -1.79 2.01
CA ARG A 30 -7.34 -2.45 2.92
C ARG A 30 -6.77 -2.70 4.31
N THR A 31 -5.50 -2.38 4.58
CA THR A 31 -4.98 -2.62 5.92
C THR A 31 -5.40 -1.51 6.86
N CYS A 32 -5.97 -1.92 7.99
CA CYS A 32 -6.44 -1.03 9.04
C CYS A 32 -5.77 -1.42 10.36
N PHE A 33 -5.58 -0.44 11.23
CA PHE A 33 -5.16 -0.63 12.61
C PHE A 33 -6.25 -0.20 13.59
N THR A 34 -7.07 0.75 13.15
CA THR A 34 -8.21 1.31 13.89
C THR A 34 -9.45 1.35 12.99
N PRO A 35 -10.66 1.39 13.56
CA PRO A 35 -11.89 1.53 12.78
C PRO A 35 -11.94 2.82 11.95
N ALA A 36 -11.23 3.88 12.38
CA ALA A 36 -11.18 5.16 11.68
C ALA A 36 -10.36 5.10 10.37
N ASP A 37 -9.50 4.09 10.22
CA ASP A 37 -8.75 3.86 8.98
C ASP A 37 -9.66 3.34 7.86
N CYS A 38 -10.85 2.84 8.19
CA CYS A 38 -11.81 2.33 7.22
C CYS A 38 -12.76 3.44 6.74
N PRO A 39 -12.76 3.76 5.44
CA PRO A 39 -13.70 4.71 4.86
C PRO A 39 -15.14 4.27 5.11
N THR A 40 -15.99 5.18 5.57
CA THR A 40 -17.44 4.92 5.71
C THR A 40 -18.13 4.64 4.37
N SER A 41 -17.49 4.97 3.24
CA SER A 41 -17.95 4.67 1.89
C SER A 41 -17.74 3.22 1.46
N ASP A 42 -16.97 2.43 2.21
CA ASP A 42 -16.65 1.05 1.81
C ASP A 42 -17.79 0.07 2.07
N CYS A 43 -18.80 0.46 2.87
CA CYS A 43 -19.95 -0.37 3.19
C CYS A 43 -21.26 0.29 2.80
N GLU A 44 -22.19 -0.52 2.31
CA GLU A 44 -23.55 -0.08 2.02
C GLU A 44 -24.39 -0.05 3.32
N PRO A 45 -25.22 0.98 3.54
CA PRO A 45 -26.10 1.01 4.71
C PRO A 45 -27.03 -0.23 4.76
N PRO A 46 -27.28 -0.84 5.94
CA PRO A 46 -26.99 -0.37 7.29
C PRO A 46 -25.63 -0.80 7.86
N SER A 47 -24.82 -1.52 7.09
CA SER A 47 -23.55 -2.08 7.57
C SER A 47 -22.54 -0.98 7.88
N ARG A 48 -21.73 -1.20 8.92
CA ARG A 48 -20.65 -0.27 9.30
C ARG A 48 -19.29 -0.93 9.07
N PRO A 49 -18.33 -0.21 8.50
CA PRO A 49 -16.98 -0.74 8.41
C PRO A 49 -16.36 -0.83 9.80
N PHE A 50 -15.67 -1.92 10.07
CA PHE A 50 -14.82 -2.08 11.25
C PHE A 50 -13.51 -2.76 10.86
N CYS A 51 -12.49 -2.56 11.69
CA CYS A 51 -11.19 -3.15 11.46
C CYS A 51 -11.10 -4.54 12.11
N ALA A 52 -10.87 -5.57 11.30
CA ALA A 52 -10.67 -6.94 11.78
C ALA A 52 -9.61 -7.67 10.94
N PHE A 53 -8.72 -8.42 11.61
CA PHE A 53 -7.58 -9.10 10.97
C PHE A 53 -6.66 -8.18 10.15
N LYS A 54 -6.57 -6.91 10.53
CA LYS A 54 -5.93 -5.84 9.73
C LYS A 54 -6.60 -5.65 8.36
N TYR A 55 -7.90 -5.89 8.25
CA TYR A 55 -8.69 -5.61 7.06
C TYR A 55 -9.96 -4.86 7.44
N CYS A 56 -10.40 -3.94 6.58
CA CYS A 56 -11.73 -3.35 6.70
C CYS A 56 -12.79 -4.39 6.31
N ILE A 57 -13.72 -4.65 7.22
CA ILE A 57 -14.84 -5.59 7.05
C ILE A 57 -16.15 -4.85 7.31
N CYS A 58 -17.20 -5.16 6.55
CA CYS A 58 -18.56 -4.66 6.78
C CYS A 58 -19.35 -5.65 7.64
N GLY A 59 -20.05 -5.14 8.67
CA GLY A 59 -20.96 -5.93 9.50
C GLY A 59 -21.99 -5.08 10.21
#